data_AF-A0A401S1B8-F1
#
_entry.id   AF-A0A401S1B8-F1
#
_cell.length_a   1.000
_cell.length_b   1.000
_cell.length_c   1.000
_cell.angle_alpha   90.00
_cell.angle_beta   90.00
_cell.angle_gamma   90.00
#
_symmetry.space_group_name_H-M   'P 1'
#
loop_
_entity.id
_entity.type
_entity.pdbx_description
1 polymer ?
#
loop_
_entity_poly.entity_id
_entity_poly.type
_entity_poly.pdbx_seq_one_letter_code
_entity_poly.pdbx_strand_id
1 'polypeptide(L)'
;MEQAHSPLLNEELYSQLSESKKPEFVFEWLRFLEKLLAAASKDDIKEKQKKLVEQLTSLLESSPGPPVRKLIAKNLALLYSVGDTFSVYKTVDKCNEIIRSKDDSPSYLPTKLAGVVCLGALYEQLGRMLGNTYMDTVGNLLKAMKSAESQGRYEIMLSLQKIVSGQGAIAASCHRDIYKAARSCLTDRSMAVRCAAAKCLLELQNEAVFMWTTELENVATLCFKAFEGSNYDVRVSVSKLLGAVLATAVMPKRGTGVRQVVRKTTLEETMNLLASGFLRGGSGFLRVSGEMLKGGSSVNRDVRIGVTQV
;
A
#
# COMPACT_ATOMS: atom_id res chain seq x y z
N MET A 1 -31.99 -11.78 16.63
CA MET A 1 -30.65 -11.37 17.09
C MET A 1 -29.84 -12.54 17.69
N GLU A 2 -30.23 -13.81 17.49
CA GLU A 2 -29.57 -14.99 18.13
C GLU A 2 -28.99 -16.04 17.14
N GLN A 3 -29.07 -15.82 15.82
CA GLN A 3 -28.58 -16.81 14.82
C GLN A 3 -27.15 -16.55 14.31
N ALA A 4 -26.43 -15.59 14.90
CA ALA A 4 -25.12 -15.12 14.47
C ALA A 4 -23.93 -15.83 15.15
N HIS A 5 -24.12 -17.05 15.66
CA HIS A 5 -23.06 -17.77 16.41
C HIS A 5 -22.34 -18.86 15.61
N SER A 6 -22.68 -19.07 14.34
CA SER A 6 -21.90 -19.93 13.45
C SER A 6 -20.83 -19.10 12.73
N PRO A 7 -19.58 -19.57 12.64
CA PRO A 7 -18.54 -18.88 11.87
C PRO A 7 -18.83 -18.87 10.36
N LEU A 8 -19.62 -19.84 9.86
CA LEU A 8 -20.01 -19.91 8.45
C LEU A 8 -21.11 -18.90 8.13
N LEU A 9 -21.04 -18.31 6.93
CA LEU A 9 -22.14 -17.50 6.42
C LEU A 9 -23.36 -18.41 6.20
N ASN A 10 -24.52 -18.02 6.73
CA ASN A 10 -25.75 -18.75 6.49
C ASN A 10 -26.27 -18.43 5.07
N GLU A 11 -25.93 -19.31 4.12
CA GLU A 11 -26.26 -19.16 2.69
C GLU A 11 -27.77 -19.26 2.43
N GLU A 12 -28.51 -20.05 3.21
CA GLU A 12 -29.97 -20.17 3.09
C GLU A 12 -30.64 -18.84 3.44
N LEU A 13 -30.31 -18.28 4.62
CA LEU A 13 -30.81 -16.97 5.02
C LEU A 13 -30.37 -15.90 4.03
N TYR A 14 -29.11 -15.91 3.61
CA TYR A 14 -28.59 -14.95 2.63
C TYR A 14 -29.38 -14.96 1.32
N SER A 15 -29.77 -16.15 0.83
CA SER A 15 -30.53 -16.30 -0.41
C SER A 15 -31.96 -15.75 -0.31
N GLN A 16 -32.55 -15.77 0.89
CA GLN A 16 -33.91 -15.30 1.17
C GLN A 16 -33.99 -13.79 1.44
N LEU A 17 -32.86 -13.11 1.65
CA LEU A 17 -32.82 -11.67 1.88
C LEU A 17 -33.08 -10.87 0.59
N SER A 18 -33.71 -9.71 0.75
CA SER A 18 -33.80 -8.72 -0.33
C SER A 18 -32.42 -8.16 -0.68
N GLU A 19 -32.21 -7.76 -1.95
CA GLU A 19 -30.93 -7.20 -2.43
C GLU A 19 -30.44 -6.01 -1.58
N SER A 20 -31.36 -5.22 -1.01
CA SER A 20 -31.03 -4.11 -0.12
C SER A 20 -30.43 -4.53 1.23
N LYS A 21 -30.75 -5.72 1.73
CA LYS A 21 -30.31 -6.22 3.05
C LYS A 21 -29.06 -7.10 2.98
N LYS A 22 -28.76 -7.66 1.81
CA LYS A 22 -27.59 -8.53 1.59
C LYS A 22 -26.26 -7.87 1.97
N PRO A 23 -25.97 -6.60 1.59
CA PRO A 23 -24.71 -5.96 1.95
C PRO A 23 -24.51 -5.78 3.46
N GLU A 24 -25.57 -5.43 4.19
CA GLU A 24 -25.55 -5.26 5.64
C GLU A 24 -25.30 -6.60 6.33
N PHE A 25 -26.02 -7.65 5.93
CA PHE A 25 -25.84 -9.00 6.46
C PHE A 25 -24.41 -9.52 6.27
N VAL A 26 -23.84 -9.36 5.07
CA VAL A 26 -22.45 -9.74 4.78
C VAL A 26 -21.46 -8.93 5.61
N PHE A 27 -21.69 -7.63 5.76
CA PHE A 27 -20.82 -6.76 6.55
C PHE A 27 -20.80 -7.16 8.03
N GLU A 28 -21.97 -7.43 8.63
CA GLU A 28 -22.07 -7.89 10.02
C GLU A 28 -21.38 -9.24 10.22
N TRP A 29 -21.62 -10.20 9.33
CA TRP A 29 -20.97 -11.51 9.36
C TRP A 29 -19.44 -11.37 9.25
N LEU A 30 -18.94 -10.56 8.31
CA LEU A 30 -17.50 -10.35 8.15
C LEU A 30 -16.85 -9.71 9.39
N ARG A 31 -17.52 -8.77 10.05
CA ARG A 31 -17.02 -8.16 11.30
C ARG A 31 -17.03 -9.14 12.47
N PHE A 32 -18.05 -9.99 12.55
CA PHE A 32 -18.09 -11.07 13.52
C PHE A 32 -16.96 -12.07 13.27
N LEU A 33 -16.78 -12.50 12.02
CA LEU A 33 -15.74 -13.43 11.61
C LEU A 33 -14.34 -12.89 11.94
N GLU A 34 -14.08 -11.61 11.70
CA GLU A 34 -12.81 -10.97 12.05
C GLU A 34 -12.48 -11.11 13.54
N LYS A 35 -13.45 -10.83 14.41
CA LYS A 35 -13.28 -10.96 15.87
C LYS A 35 -13.12 -12.41 16.29
N LEU A 36 -13.90 -13.32 15.69
CA LEU A 36 -13.84 -14.75 15.98
C LEU A 36 -12.48 -15.32 15.60
N LEU A 37 -12.00 -15.05 14.38
CA LEU A 37 -10.71 -15.55 13.90
C LEU A 37 -9.52 -14.99 14.70
N ALA A 38 -9.65 -13.78 15.26
CA ALA A 38 -8.61 -13.21 16.12
C ALA A 38 -8.48 -13.92 17.49
N ALA A 39 -9.54 -14.60 17.94
CA ALA A 39 -9.58 -15.34 19.20
C ALA A 39 -9.57 -16.87 19.01
N ALA A 40 -9.73 -17.35 17.79
CA ALA A 40 -9.83 -18.77 17.48
C ALA A 40 -8.46 -19.47 17.54
N SER A 41 -8.48 -20.74 17.95
CA SER A 41 -7.37 -21.66 17.80
C SER A 41 -7.43 -22.36 16.43
N LYS A 42 -6.32 -23.02 16.05
CA LYS A 42 -6.26 -23.81 14.82
C LYS A 42 -7.31 -24.94 14.79
N ASP A 43 -7.59 -25.54 15.94
CA ASP A 43 -8.55 -26.65 16.04
C ASP A 43 -10.00 -26.16 15.84
N ASP A 44 -10.32 -24.94 16.28
CA ASP A 44 -11.65 -24.34 16.14
C ASP A 44 -12.04 -24.11 14.66
N ILE A 45 -11.05 -23.87 13.80
CA ILE A 45 -11.25 -23.50 12.39
C ILE A 45 -11.01 -24.65 11.42
N LYS A 46 -10.27 -25.69 11.81
CA LYS A 46 -9.77 -26.75 10.91
C LYS A 46 -10.87 -27.36 10.03
N GLU A 47 -12.00 -27.72 10.62
CA GLU A 47 -13.11 -28.36 9.89
C GLU A 47 -13.88 -27.40 8.99
N LYS A 48 -13.91 -26.11 9.34
CA LYS A 48 -14.73 -25.08 8.69
C LYS A 48 -13.95 -24.25 7.69
N GLN A 49 -12.62 -24.29 7.75
CA GLN A 49 -11.73 -23.44 6.98
C GLN A 49 -11.96 -23.56 5.48
N LYS A 50 -12.11 -24.78 4.95
CA LYS A 50 -12.37 -24.99 3.51
C LYS A 50 -13.62 -24.22 3.05
N LYS A 51 -14.74 -24.36 3.77
CA LYS A 51 -16.00 -23.68 3.44
C LYS A 51 -15.89 -22.16 3.65
N LEU A 52 -15.17 -21.69 4.67
CA LEU A 52 -14.92 -20.26 4.87
C LEU A 52 -14.13 -19.64 3.71
N VAL A 53 -13.08 -20.33 3.23
CA VAL A 53 -12.30 -19.89 2.07
C VAL A 53 -13.20 -19.82 0.83
N GLU A 54 -14.04 -20.82 0.59
CA GLU A 54 -14.99 -20.84 -0.52
C GLU A 54 -15.98 -19.65 -0.44
N GLN A 55 -16.57 -19.40 0.73
CA GLN A 55 -17.51 -18.29 0.96
C GLN A 55 -16.85 -16.92 0.77
N LEU A 56 -15.68 -16.71 1.36
CA LEU A 56 -14.94 -15.45 1.25
C LEU A 56 -14.46 -15.20 -0.19
N THR A 57 -14.05 -16.25 -0.91
CA THR A 57 -13.64 -16.14 -2.31
C THR A 57 -14.84 -15.84 -3.21
N SER A 58 -16.01 -16.44 -2.95
CA SER A 58 -17.25 -16.11 -3.67
C SER A 58 -17.67 -14.64 -3.47
N LEU A 59 -17.60 -14.13 -2.23
CA LEU A 59 -17.89 -12.73 -1.93
C LEU A 59 -16.87 -11.75 -2.53
N LEU A 60 -15.64 -12.19 -2.77
CA LEU A 60 -14.62 -11.39 -3.45
C LEU A 60 -15.04 -11.11 -4.91
N GLU A 61 -15.72 -12.06 -5.55
CA GLU A 61 -16.21 -11.95 -6.93
C GLU A 61 -17.57 -11.25 -7.07
N SER A 62 -18.29 -11.03 -5.97
CA SER A 62 -19.62 -10.44 -5.97
C SER A 62 -19.63 -8.91 -5.94
N SER A 63 -18.66 -8.27 -6.60
CA SER A 63 -18.47 -6.81 -6.66
C SER A 63 -18.57 -6.09 -5.31
N PRO A 64 -17.75 -6.46 -4.30
CA PRO A 64 -17.88 -5.92 -2.95
C PRO A 64 -17.53 -4.43 -2.86
N GLY A 65 -18.33 -3.69 -2.09
CA GLY A 65 -18.05 -2.29 -1.77
C GLY A 65 -16.78 -2.11 -0.90
N PRO A 66 -16.26 -0.88 -0.73
CA PRO A 66 -14.95 -0.66 -0.12
C PRO A 66 -14.77 -1.21 1.31
N PRO A 67 -15.73 -1.07 2.25
CA PRO A 67 -15.60 -1.65 3.59
C PRO A 67 -15.63 -3.18 3.58
N VAL A 68 -16.54 -3.77 2.81
CA VAL A 68 -16.70 -5.22 2.66
C VAL A 68 -15.45 -5.84 2.04
N ARG A 69 -14.92 -5.23 0.98
CA ARG A 69 -13.66 -5.63 0.34
C ARG A 69 -12.51 -5.75 1.34
N LYS A 70 -12.31 -4.75 2.20
CA LYS A 70 -11.23 -4.74 3.20
C LYS A 70 -11.41 -5.86 4.23
N LEU A 71 -12.65 -6.10 4.65
CA LEU A 71 -12.95 -7.16 5.60
C LEU A 71 -12.75 -8.56 5.00
N ILE A 72 -13.18 -8.80 3.75
CA ILE A 72 -12.93 -10.06 3.05
C ILE A 72 -11.42 -10.35 2.99
N ALA A 73 -10.64 -9.38 2.52
CA ALA A 73 -9.19 -9.50 2.42
C ALA A 73 -8.53 -9.80 3.77
N LYS A 74 -8.94 -9.07 4.83
CA LYS A 74 -8.41 -9.27 6.18
C LYS A 74 -8.78 -10.65 6.76
N ASN A 75 -10.03 -11.07 6.58
CA ASN A 75 -10.49 -12.36 7.07
C ASN A 75 -9.83 -13.53 6.34
N LEU A 76 -9.60 -13.44 5.02
CA LEU A 76 -8.83 -14.44 4.29
C LEU A 76 -7.39 -14.54 4.81
N ALA A 77 -6.70 -13.42 4.97
CA ALA A 77 -5.34 -13.39 5.50
C ALA A 77 -5.25 -13.96 6.92
N LEU A 78 -6.19 -13.59 7.80
CA LEU A 78 -6.25 -14.08 9.17
C LEU A 78 -6.60 -15.57 9.24
N LEU A 79 -7.55 -16.04 8.43
CA LEU A 79 -7.93 -17.44 8.35
C LEU A 79 -6.72 -18.32 7.97
N TYR A 80 -5.96 -17.92 6.96
CA TYR A 80 -4.73 -18.63 6.57
C TYR A 80 -3.60 -18.52 7.58
N SER A 81 -3.56 -17.45 8.38
CA SER A 81 -2.55 -17.26 9.41
C SER A 81 -2.78 -18.13 10.64
N VAL A 82 -4.04 -18.36 11.01
CA VAL A 82 -4.42 -19.20 12.17
C VAL A 82 -4.56 -20.67 11.76
N GLY A 83 -5.02 -20.90 10.53
CA GLY A 83 -5.41 -22.22 10.02
C GLY A 83 -4.32 -22.96 9.26
N ASP A 84 -4.73 -23.79 8.31
CA ASP A 84 -3.85 -24.36 7.31
C ASP A 84 -3.56 -23.37 6.18
N THR A 85 -2.46 -23.55 5.45
CA THR A 85 -2.09 -22.67 4.34
C THR A 85 -2.18 -23.37 2.99
N PHE A 86 -2.78 -24.57 2.92
CA PHE A 86 -2.69 -25.43 1.73
C PHE A 86 -3.30 -24.79 0.48
N SER A 87 -4.39 -24.02 0.65
CA SER A 87 -5.08 -23.36 -0.46
C SER A 87 -4.68 -21.90 -0.70
N VAL A 88 -3.74 -21.35 0.09
CA VAL A 88 -3.40 -19.91 -0.02
C VAL A 88 -2.91 -19.53 -1.41
N TYR A 89 -2.11 -20.38 -2.05
CA TYR A 89 -1.61 -20.15 -3.40
C TYR A 89 -2.75 -20.10 -4.43
N LYS A 90 -3.78 -20.94 -4.27
CA LYS A 90 -4.97 -20.92 -5.13
C LYS A 90 -5.73 -19.59 -5.00
N THR A 91 -5.83 -19.05 -3.79
CA THR A 91 -6.46 -17.74 -3.56
C THR A 91 -5.62 -16.60 -4.15
N VAL A 92 -4.29 -16.67 -4.05
CA VAL A 92 -3.37 -15.71 -4.69
C VAL A 92 -3.52 -15.77 -6.21
N ASP A 93 -3.52 -16.96 -6.81
CA ASP A 93 -3.68 -17.16 -8.25
C ASP A 93 -5.03 -16.60 -8.74
N LYS A 94 -6.11 -16.90 -8.00
CA LYS A 94 -7.44 -16.37 -8.29
C LYS A 94 -7.48 -14.84 -8.25
N CYS A 95 -6.84 -14.21 -7.27
CA CYS A 95 -6.76 -12.75 -7.23
C CYS A 95 -5.91 -12.20 -8.40
N ASN A 96 -4.83 -12.88 -8.78
CA ASN A 96 -4.02 -12.53 -9.94
C ASN A 96 -4.79 -12.67 -11.27
N GLU A 97 -5.69 -13.65 -11.39
CA GLU A 97 -6.60 -13.76 -12.54
C GLU A 97 -7.57 -12.57 -12.61
N ILE A 98 -8.18 -12.20 -11.47
CA ILE A 98 -9.11 -11.08 -11.38
C ILE A 98 -8.46 -9.76 -11.81
N ILE A 99 -7.25 -9.46 -11.34
CA ILE A 99 -6.55 -8.21 -11.72
C ILE A 99 -6.08 -8.21 -13.19
N ARG A 100 -5.85 -9.40 -13.78
CA ARG A 100 -5.45 -9.54 -15.19
C ARG A 100 -6.62 -9.51 -16.16
N SER A 101 -7.85 -9.59 -15.66
CA SER A 101 -9.06 -9.50 -16.49
C SER A 101 -9.05 -8.24 -17.35
N LYS A 102 -9.45 -8.38 -18.62
CA LYS A 102 -9.60 -7.27 -19.57
C LYS A 102 -10.94 -6.55 -19.44
N ASP A 103 -11.81 -6.98 -18.53
CA ASP A 103 -13.10 -6.34 -18.31
C ASP A 103 -12.90 -5.02 -17.55
N ASP A 104 -12.94 -3.91 -18.28
CA ASP A 104 -12.83 -2.55 -17.72
C ASP A 104 -14.20 -1.90 -17.47
N SER A 105 -15.28 -2.70 -17.43
CA SER A 105 -16.61 -2.18 -17.10
C SER A 105 -16.64 -1.61 -15.67
N PRO A 106 -17.37 -0.51 -15.43
CA PRO A 106 -17.55 0.03 -14.08
C PRO A 106 -18.15 -0.98 -13.10
N SER A 107 -18.95 -1.93 -13.58
CA SER A 107 -19.55 -3.02 -12.79
C SER A 107 -18.52 -4.05 -12.29
N TYR A 108 -17.42 -4.25 -13.02
CA TYR A 108 -16.38 -5.22 -12.66
C TYR A 108 -15.23 -4.61 -11.87
N LEU A 109 -15.08 -3.28 -11.91
CA LEU A 109 -14.05 -2.57 -11.16
C LEU A 109 -14.03 -2.91 -9.64
N PRO A 110 -15.17 -3.01 -8.92
CA PRO A 110 -15.16 -3.41 -7.51
C PRO A 110 -14.48 -4.77 -7.27
N THR A 111 -14.72 -5.74 -8.15
CA THR A 111 -14.10 -7.08 -8.12
C THR A 111 -12.60 -7.00 -8.39
N LYS A 112 -12.16 -6.23 -9.41
CA LYS A 112 -10.72 -5.99 -9.65
C LYS A 112 -10.02 -5.44 -8.41
N LEU A 113 -10.61 -4.41 -7.81
CA LEU A 113 -10.07 -3.80 -6.60
C LEU A 113 -10.08 -4.79 -5.42
N ALA A 114 -11.08 -5.67 -5.34
CA ALA A 114 -11.12 -6.73 -4.32
C ALA A 114 -9.94 -7.69 -4.44
N GLY A 115 -9.60 -8.12 -5.65
CA GLY A 115 -8.38 -8.88 -5.92
C GLY A 115 -7.11 -8.13 -5.49
N VAL A 116 -7.00 -6.84 -5.84
CA VAL A 116 -5.86 -5.98 -5.44
C VAL A 116 -5.70 -5.93 -3.92
N VAL A 117 -6.77 -5.61 -3.18
CA VAL A 117 -6.73 -5.47 -1.72
C VAL A 117 -6.47 -6.82 -1.03
N CYS A 118 -7.03 -7.91 -1.55
CA CYS A 118 -6.81 -9.26 -1.06
C CYS A 118 -5.34 -9.67 -1.16
N LEU A 119 -4.70 -9.46 -2.32
CA LEU A 119 -3.27 -9.73 -2.50
C LEU A 119 -2.42 -8.97 -1.49
N GLY A 120 -2.69 -7.67 -1.30
CA GLY A 120 -1.99 -6.87 -0.30
C GLY A 120 -2.10 -7.48 1.10
N ALA A 121 -3.31 -7.82 1.55
CA ALA A 121 -3.52 -8.40 2.88
C ALA A 121 -2.85 -9.77 3.06
N LEU A 122 -2.93 -10.65 2.04
CA LEU A 122 -2.30 -11.97 2.07
C LEU A 122 -0.78 -11.85 2.19
N TYR A 123 -0.14 -11.00 1.40
CA TYR A 123 1.31 -10.82 1.46
C TYR A 123 1.77 -10.11 2.74
N GLU A 124 1.01 -9.14 3.25
CA GLU A 124 1.33 -8.49 4.53
C GLU A 124 1.43 -9.51 5.67
N GLN A 125 0.48 -10.44 5.74
CA GLN A 125 0.38 -11.38 6.85
C GLN A 125 1.18 -12.68 6.63
N LEU A 126 1.27 -13.16 5.39
CA LEU A 126 1.83 -14.48 5.04
C LEU A 126 3.06 -14.38 4.13
N GLY A 127 3.61 -13.18 3.91
CA GLY A 127 4.64 -12.91 2.91
C GLY A 127 5.83 -13.87 2.94
N ARG A 128 6.36 -14.13 4.15
CA ARG A 128 7.48 -15.08 4.37
C ARG A 128 7.19 -16.49 3.84
N MET A 129 5.93 -16.93 3.85
CA MET A 129 5.52 -18.25 3.35
C MET A 129 5.21 -18.25 1.86
N LEU A 130 4.72 -17.13 1.31
CA LEU A 130 4.29 -17.06 -0.09
C LEU A 130 5.44 -17.12 -1.11
N GLY A 131 6.70 -17.18 -0.66
CA GLY A 131 7.87 -17.45 -1.51
C GLY A 131 7.94 -16.52 -2.72
N ASN A 132 8.39 -17.03 -3.87
CA ASN A 132 8.64 -16.23 -5.08
C ASN A 132 7.37 -15.80 -5.86
N THR A 133 6.16 -16.14 -5.40
CA THR A 133 4.90 -15.77 -6.08
C THR A 133 4.64 -14.27 -6.10
N TYR A 134 5.32 -13.51 -5.22
CA TYR A 134 5.22 -12.04 -5.19
C TYR A 134 5.69 -11.40 -6.50
N MET A 135 6.63 -12.01 -7.24
CA MET A 135 7.20 -11.39 -8.44
C MET A 135 6.13 -11.22 -9.54
N ASP A 136 5.36 -12.28 -9.81
CA ASP A 136 4.25 -12.21 -10.76
C ASP A 136 3.17 -11.24 -10.27
N THR A 137 2.85 -11.30 -8.97
CA THR A 137 1.85 -10.41 -8.37
C THR A 137 2.24 -8.94 -8.49
N VAL A 138 3.47 -8.57 -8.13
CA VAL A 138 3.96 -7.19 -8.24
C VAL A 138 3.97 -6.77 -9.71
N GLY A 139 4.41 -7.63 -10.63
CA GLY A 139 4.37 -7.36 -12.07
C GLY A 139 2.96 -7.05 -12.57
N ASN A 140 1.97 -7.86 -12.19
CA ASN A 140 0.57 -7.66 -12.55
C ASN A 140 0.00 -6.36 -11.97
N LEU A 141 0.28 -6.06 -10.70
CA LEU A 141 -0.13 -4.81 -10.03
C LEU A 141 0.47 -3.57 -10.71
N LEU A 142 1.78 -3.60 -11.01
CA LEU A 142 2.46 -2.51 -11.70
C LEU A 142 1.93 -2.30 -13.13
N LYS A 143 1.54 -3.38 -13.81
CA LYS A 143 0.88 -3.30 -15.12
C LYS A 143 -0.51 -2.68 -15.00
N ALA A 144 -1.33 -3.13 -14.05
CA ALA A 144 -2.67 -2.61 -13.80
C ALA A 144 -2.66 -1.13 -13.41
N MET A 145 -1.62 -0.67 -12.70
CA MET A 145 -1.49 0.73 -12.27
C MET A 145 -1.43 1.72 -13.45
N LYS A 146 -0.91 1.31 -14.61
CA LYS A 146 -0.71 2.21 -15.77
C LYS A 146 -2.04 2.72 -16.37
N SER A 147 -3.09 1.92 -16.31
CA SER A 147 -4.42 2.27 -16.84
C SER A 147 -5.47 2.49 -15.74
N ALA A 148 -5.12 2.31 -14.48
CA ALA A 148 -6.05 2.46 -13.37
C ALA A 148 -6.49 3.92 -13.16
N GLU A 149 -7.78 4.11 -12.86
CA GLU A 149 -8.30 5.37 -12.33
C GLU A 149 -7.78 5.66 -10.91
N SER A 150 -8.10 6.83 -10.37
CA SER A 150 -7.56 7.30 -9.09
C SER A 150 -7.78 6.33 -7.93
N GLN A 151 -8.94 5.68 -7.85
CA GLN A 151 -9.21 4.67 -6.82
C GLN A 151 -8.36 3.40 -7.01
N GLY A 152 -8.19 2.95 -8.25
CA GLY A 152 -7.33 1.81 -8.56
C GLY A 152 -5.86 2.08 -8.24
N ARG A 153 -5.32 3.24 -8.64
CA ARG A 153 -3.94 3.63 -8.29
C ARG A 153 -3.74 3.69 -6.77
N TYR A 154 -4.73 4.19 -6.03
CA TYR A 154 -4.71 4.23 -4.57
C TYR A 154 -4.63 2.84 -3.95
N GLU A 155 -5.55 1.93 -4.30
CA GLU A 155 -5.58 0.57 -3.72
C GLU A 155 -4.35 -0.24 -4.14
N ILE A 156 -3.90 -0.13 -5.39
CA ILE A 156 -2.68 -0.81 -5.85
C ILE A 156 -1.46 -0.34 -5.04
N MET A 157 -1.33 0.96 -4.80
CA MET A 157 -0.21 1.49 -4.05
C MET A 157 -0.20 1.04 -2.59
N LEU A 158 -1.38 0.96 -1.95
CA LEU A 158 -1.50 0.37 -0.61
C LEU A 158 -1.18 -1.12 -0.62
N SER A 159 -1.58 -1.87 -1.64
CA SER A 159 -1.22 -3.28 -1.76
C SER A 159 0.28 -3.48 -1.97
N LEU A 160 0.95 -2.63 -2.75
CA LEU A 160 2.41 -2.66 -2.88
C LEU A 160 3.10 -2.35 -1.55
N GLN A 161 2.63 -1.35 -0.81
CA GLN A 161 3.13 -1.06 0.55
C GLN A 161 3.06 -2.32 1.43
N LYS A 162 1.90 -2.99 1.45
CA LYS A 162 1.65 -4.20 2.22
C LYS A 162 2.54 -5.37 1.80
N ILE A 163 2.73 -5.56 0.49
CA ILE A 163 3.64 -6.59 -0.05
C ILE A 163 5.07 -6.33 0.41
N VAL A 164 5.54 -5.09 0.34
CA VAL A 164 6.89 -4.71 0.80
C VAL A 164 7.04 -4.99 2.30
N SER A 165 6.06 -4.61 3.12
CA SER A 165 6.05 -4.88 4.57
C SER A 165 6.16 -6.38 4.88
N GLY A 166 5.38 -7.22 4.17
CA GLY A 166 5.34 -8.66 4.42
C GLY A 166 6.53 -9.45 3.86
N GLN A 167 7.10 -9.01 2.73
CA GLN A 167 8.23 -9.69 2.07
C GLN A 167 9.60 -9.18 2.52
N GLY A 168 9.72 -7.90 2.86
CA GLY A 168 10.98 -7.26 3.21
C GLY A 168 12.04 -7.39 2.12
N ALA A 169 13.27 -7.69 2.54
CA ALA A 169 14.44 -7.89 1.68
C ALA A 169 14.30 -9.04 0.66
N ILE A 170 13.38 -10.00 0.87
CA ILE A 170 13.15 -11.10 -0.09
C ILE A 170 12.68 -10.55 -1.44
N ALA A 171 11.93 -9.44 -1.44
CA ALA A 171 11.42 -8.78 -2.65
C ALA A 171 12.40 -7.78 -3.28
N ALA A 172 13.71 -7.86 -2.98
CA ALA A 172 14.72 -6.91 -3.46
C ALA A 172 14.72 -6.72 -4.99
N SER A 173 14.43 -7.78 -5.75
CA SER A 173 14.32 -7.74 -7.22
C SER A 173 13.23 -6.77 -7.71
N CYS A 174 12.16 -6.57 -6.95
CA CYS A 174 11.04 -5.70 -7.30
C CYS A 174 11.15 -4.28 -6.74
N HIS A 175 12.02 -4.03 -5.75
CA HIS A 175 12.10 -2.74 -5.04
C HIS A 175 12.31 -1.55 -5.99
N ARG A 176 13.15 -1.70 -7.02
CA ARG A 176 13.41 -0.63 -8.00
C ARG A 176 12.18 -0.29 -8.83
N ASP A 177 11.38 -1.28 -9.21
CA ASP A 177 10.18 -1.04 -10.04
C ASP A 177 9.03 -0.49 -9.20
N ILE A 178 8.88 -0.95 -7.95
CA ILE A 178 7.96 -0.34 -6.98
C ILE A 178 8.33 1.12 -6.73
N TYR A 179 9.61 1.41 -6.52
CA TYR A 179 10.10 2.79 -6.35
C TYR A 179 9.74 3.69 -7.53
N LYS A 180 9.98 3.24 -8.78
CA LYS A 180 9.62 4.02 -9.99
C LYS A 180 8.13 4.33 -10.06
N ALA A 181 7.28 3.35 -9.78
CA ALA A 181 5.82 3.54 -9.79
C ALA A 181 5.35 4.49 -8.68
N ALA A 182 5.87 4.32 -7.46
CA ALA A 182 5.53 5.16 -6.32
C ALA A 182 5.99 6.61 -6.49
N ARG A 183 7.15 6.84 -7.14
CA ARG A 183 7.59 8.21 -7.50
C ARG A 183 6.57 8.94 -8.37
N SER A 184 6.06 8.26 -9.40
CA SER A 184 5.04 8.84 -10.29
C SER A 184 3.78 9.22 -9.51
N CYS A 185 3.36 8.34 -8.59
CA CYS A 185 2.16 8.54 -7.77
C CYS A 185 2.32 9.58 -6.65
N LEU A 186 3.56 9.90 -6.21
CA LEU A 186 3.78 10.87 -5.14
C LEU A 186 3.36 12.31 -5.52
N THR A 187 3.28 12.59 -6.82
CA THR A 187 2.78 13.86 -7.38
C THR A 187 1.49 13.70 -8.18
N ASP A 188 0.72 12.62 -7.93
CA ASP A 188 -0.55 12.35 -8.61
C ASP A 188 -1.56 13.52 -8.43
N ARG A 189 -2.56 13.65 -9.31
CA ARG A 189 -3.61 14.65 -9.13
C ARG A 189 -4.49 14.36 -7.91
N SER A 190 -4.66 13.08 -7.56
CA SER A 190 -5.42 12.65 -6.40
C SER A 190 -4.57 12.68 -5.13
N MET A 191 -5.02 13.44 -4.14
CA MET A 191 -4.37 13.51 -2.82
C MET A 191 -4.31 12.15 -2.12
N ALA A 192 -5.35 11.31 -2.29
CA ALA A 192 -5.35 9.95 -1.74
C ALA A 192 -4.21 9.10 -2.32
N VAL A 193 -3.98 9.20 -3.64
CA VAL A 193 -2.89 8.48 -4.32
C VAL A 193 -1.52 9.00 -3.84
N ARG A 194 -1.35 10.31 -3.67
CA ARG A 194 -0.12 10.87 -3.08
C ARG A 194 0.15 10.31 -1.68
N CYS A 195 -0.86 10.25 -0.82
CA CYS A 195 -0.76 9.66 0.52
C CYS A 195 -0.36 8.19 0.47
N ALA A 196 -0.98 7.39 -0.40
CA ALA A 196 -0.64 5.97 -0.53
C ALA A 196 0.79 5.78 -1.04
N ALA A 197 1.24 6.59 -2.00
CA ALA A 197 2.60 6.56 -2.52
C ALA A 197 3.63 6.91 -1.45
N ALA A 198 3.36 7.92 -0.63
CA ALA A 198 4.22 8.29 0.49
C ALA A 198 4.37 7.14 1.49
N LYS A 199 3.26 6.45 1.82
CA LYS A 199 3.26 5.26 2.71
C LYS A 199 4.04 4.10 2.10
N CYS A 200 3.87 3.83 0.81
CA CYS A 200 4.62 2.77 0.11
C CYS A 200 6.12 3.05 0.09
N LEU A 201 6.53 4.29 -0.20
CA LEU A 201 7.94 4.69 -0.16
C LEU A 201 8.52 4.65 1.27
N LEU A 202 7.71 5.00 2.27
CA LEU A 202 8.11 4.95 3.68
C LEU A 202 8.36 3.52 4.15
N GLU A 203 7.57 2.56 3.67
CA GLU A 203 7.84 1.14 3.93
C GLU A 203 9.07 0.67 3.16
N LEU A 204 9.15 1.02 1.87
CA LEU A 204 10.24 0.61 0.99
C LEU A 204 11.62 1.06 1.46
N GLN A 205 11.75 2.24 2.05
CA GLN A 205 13.05 2.75 2.51
C GLN A 205 13.68 1.89 3.60
N ASN A 206 12.90 1.08 4.35
CA ASN A 206 13.42 0.14 5.34
C ASN A 206 14.28 -0.96 4.68
N GLU A 207 13.94 -1.32 3.44
CA GLU A 207 14.53 -2.47 2.74
C GLU A 207 15.43 -2.03 1.57
N ALA A 208 15.09 -0.93 0.91
CA ALA A 208 15.74 -0.42 -0.30
C ALA A 208 16.86 0.57 0.02
N VAL A 209 18.06 0.07 0.31
CA VAL A 209 19.28 0.86 0.63
C VAL A 209 19.55 2.00 -0.36
N PHE A 210 19.22 1.82 -1.63
CA PHE A 210 19.44 2.83 -2.67
C PHE A 210 18.66 4.14 -2.41
N MET A 211 17.54 4.11 -1.68
CA MET A 211 16.67 5.26 -1.44
C MET A 211 17.33 6.35 -0.60
N TRP A 212 18.12 5.96 0.39
CA TRP A 212 18.83 6.86 1.29
C TRP A 212 20.34 6.95 0.98
N THR A 213 20.77 6.36 -0.14
CA THR A 213 22.13 6.46 -0.68
C THR A 213 22.10 7.14 -2.05
N THR A 214 22.09 6.36 -3.14
CA THR A 214 22.18 6.88 -4.52
C THR A 214 20.99 7.73 -4.96
N GLU A 215 19.83 7.56 -4.33
CA GLU A 215 18.59 8.28 -4.68
C GLU A 215 18.20 9.34 -3.65
N LEU A 216 19.02 9.60 -2.62
CA LEU A 216 18.63 10.46 -1.49
C LEU A 216 18.16 11.85 -1.96
N GLU A 217 18.93 12.50 -2.83
CA GLU A 217 18.59 13.82 -3.37
C GLU A 217 17.33 13.79 -4.25
N ASN A 218 17.15 12.72 -5.03
CA ASN A 218 15.96 12.53 -5.87
C ASN A 218 14.70 12.36 -5.02
N VAL A 219 14.78 11.56 -3.96
CA VAL A 219 13.67 11.36 -3.01
C VAL A 219 13.34 12.66 -2.30
N ALA A 220 14.34 13.39 -1.81
CA ALA A 220 14.16 14.67 -1.14
C ALA A 220 13.49 15.70 -2.07
N THR A 221 14.02 15.86 -3.29
CA THR A 221 13.47 16.77 -4.31
C THR A 221 12.02 16.43 -4.65
N LEU A 222 11.70 15.14 -4.79
CA LEU A 222 10.35 14.70 -5.06
C LEU A 222 9.40 14.97 -3.88
N CYS A 223 9.86 14.81 -2.63
CA CYS A 223 9.07 15.17 -1.46
C CYS A 223 8.73 16.67 -1.44
N PHE A 224 9.69 17.54 -1.77
CA PHE A 224 9.43 18.99 -1.85
C PHE A 224 8.37 19.31 -2.92
N LYS A 225 8.49 18.70 -4.10
CA LYS A 225 7.49 18.84 -5.16
C LYS A 225 6.11 18.31 -4.74
N ALA A 226 6.08 17.23 -3.96
CA ALA A 226 4.84 16.63 -3.46
C ALA A 226 4.15 17.49 -2.39
N PHE A 227 4.82 18.47 -1.78
CA PHE A 227 4.16 19.45 -0.90
C PHE A 227 3.35 20.49 -1.67
N GLU A 228 3.69 20.77 -2.92
CA GLU A 228 3.02 21.79 -3.74
C GLU A 228 1.56 21.40 -4.05
N GLY A 229 0.62 22.30 -3.70
CA GLY A 229 -0.81 22.10 -3.91
C GLY A 229 -1.42 20.93 -3.11
N SER A 230 -0.73 20.44 -2.09
CA SER A 230 -1.17 19.30 -1.29
C SER A 230 -2.00 19.70 -0.07
N ASN A 231 -2.89 18.82 0.38
CA ASN A 231 -3.62 19.02 1.63
C ASN A 231 -2.78 18.59 2.86
N TYR A 232 -3.34 18.79 4.05
CA TYR A 232 -2.69 18.44 5.31
C TYR A 232 -2.22 16.97 5.37
N ASP A 233 -3.08 16.02 5.00
CA ASP A 233 -2.77 14.58 5.09
C ASP A 233 -1.58 14.18 4.21
N VAL A 234 -1.49 14.74 3.00
CA VAL A 234 -0.36 14.51 2.10
C VAL A 234 0.90 15.13 2.69
N ARG A 235 0.84 16.38 3.18
CA ARG A 235 2.00 17.04 3.80
C ARG A 235 2.54 16.25 4.99
N VAL A 236 1.67 15.72 5.85
CA VAL A 236 2.08 14.86 6.98
C VAL A 236 2.72 13.56 6.47
N SER A 237 2.11 12.90 5.49
CA SER A 237 2.60 11.63 4.96
C SER A 237 3.95 11.77 4.26
N VAL A 238 4.12 12.81 3.44
CA VAL A 238 5.36 13.13 2.72
C VAL A 238 6.45 13.61 3.69
N SER A 239 6.10 14.39 4.73
CA SER A 239 7.07 14.81 5.76
C SER A 239 7.61 13.62 6.54
N LYS A 240 6.75 12.64 6.88
CA LYS A 240 7.19 11.39 7.51
C LYS A 240 8.16 10.61 6.63
N LEU A 241 7.88 10.51 5.33
CA LEU A 241 8.78 9.89 4.36
C LEU A 241 10.13 10.61 4.30
N LEU A 242 10.12 11.93 4.09
CA LEU A 242 11.33 12.75 3.98
C LEU A 242 12.20 12.62 5.24
N GLY A 243 11.57 12.79 6.42
CA GLY A 243 12.25 12.66 7.71
C GLY A 243 12.84 11.28 7.93
N ALA A 244 12.10 10.20 7.61
CA ALA A 244 12.59 8.84 7.76
C ALA A 244 13.79 8.55 6.85
N VAL A 245 13.72 8.91 5.57
CA VAL A 245 14.79 8.67 4.60
C VAL A 245 16.06 9.43 4.98
N LEU A 246 15.94 10.70 5.39
CA LEU A 246 17.07 11.52 5.83
C LEU A 246 17.66 11.00 7.15
N ALA A 247 16.82 10.61 8.11
CA ALA A 247 17.29 10.01 9.37
C ALA A 247 18.04 8.70 9.10
N THR A 248 17.55 7.84 8.21
CA THR A 248 18.23 6.61 7.81
C THR A 248 19.54 6.90 7.07
N ALA A 249 19.63 7.96 6.26
CA ALA A 249 20.87 8.35 5.58
C ALA A 249 21.99 8.76 6.57
N VAL A 250 21.63 9.47 7.65
CA VAL A 250 22.56 9.90 8.70
C VAL A 250 22.90 8.75 9.65
N MET A 251 21.89 7.97 10.04
CA MET A 251 22.00 6.85 10.97
C MET A 251 21.44 5.57 10.34
N PRO A 252 22.16 4.94 9.39
CA PRO A 252 21.70 3.70 8.80
C PRO A 252 21.51 2.62 9.86
N LYS A 253 20.33 2.01 9.89
CA LYS A 253 20.09 0.81 10.69
C LYS A 253 21.06 -0.26 10.16
N ARG A 254 21.95 -0.78 11.00
CA ARG A 254 22.83 -1.89 10.62
C ARG A 254 21.95 -3.11 10.36
N GLY A 255 21.69 -3.42 9.10
CA GLY A 255 21.00 -4.65 8.72
C GLY A 255 21.80 -5.85 9.22
N THR A 256 21.11 -6.82 9.83
CA THR A 256 21.69 -8.11 10.22
C THR A 256 22.11 -8.85 8.95
N GLY A 257 23.40 -8.84 8.60
CA GLY A 257 23.98 -9.75 7.61
C GLY A 257 24.72 -9.14 6.42
N VAL A 258 24.73 -7.82 6.22
CA VAL A 258 25.47 -7.21 5.10
C VAL A 258 26.51 -6.23 5.63
N ARG A 259 27.79 -6.64 5.57
CA ARG A 259 28.97 -5.78 5.79
C ARG A 259 29.20 -4.84 4.59
N GLN A 260 28.17 -4.14 4.12
CA GLN A 260 28.41 -3.05 3.17
C GLN A 260 28.78 -1.81 3.98
N VAL A 261 29.98 -1.29 3.73
CA VAL A 261 30.40 0.03 4.15
C VAL A 261 29.57 1.03 3.33
N VAL A 262 28.35 1.30 3.80
CA VAL A 262 27.51 2.32 3.18
C VAL A 262 28.02 3.68 3.62
N ARG A 263 28.37 4.54 2.65
CA ARG A 263 28.72 5.94 2.94
C ARG A 263 27.56 6.56 3.71
N LYS A 264 27.84 7.00 4.93
CA LYS A 264 26.88 7.75 5.73
C LYS A 264 26.83 9.18 5.22
N THR A 265 25.63 9.70 5.02
CA THR A 265 25.43 11.13 4.81
C THR A 265 25.61 11.85 6.13
N THR A 266 26.33 12.96 6.15
CA THR A 266 26.51 13.74 7.37
C THR A 266 25.21 14.47 7.73
N LEU A 267 25.08 14.85 9.01
CA LEU A 267 23.96 15.69 9.44
C LEU A 267 23.95 17.03 8.68
N GLU A 268 25.13 17.60 8.43
CA GLU A 268 25.28 18.86 7.69
C GLU A 268 24.77 18.75 6.24
N GLU A 269 25.17 17.69 5.50
CA GLU A 269 24.68 17.43 4.15
C GLU A 269 23.14 17.32 4.13
N THR A 270 22.56 16.63 5.12
CA THR A 270 21.10 16.48 5.26
C THR A 270 20.40 17.79 5.59
N MET A 271 20.95 18.59 6.49
CA MET A 271 20.43 19.91 6.83
C MET A 271 20.52 20.87 5.64
N ASN A 272 21.58 20.77 4.83
CA ASN A 272 21.72 21.54 3.59
C ASN A 272 20.66 21.14 2.55
N LEU A 273 20.31 19.85 2.44
CA LEU A 273 19.20 19.40 1.58
C LEU A 273 17.86 19.98 2.03
N LEU A 274 17.58 19.96 3.34
CA LEU A 274 16.37 20.58 3.92
C LEU A 274 16.34 22.10 3.68
N ALA A 275 17.45 22.78 3.92
CA ALA A 275 17.57 24.23 3.67
C ALA A 275 17.37 24.56 2.18
N SER A 276 17.94 23.76 1.27
CA SER A 276 17.75 23.94 -0.18
C SER A 276 16.27 23.78 -0.57
N GLY A 277 15.60 22.75 -0.06
CA GLY A 277 14.18 22.51 -0.35
C GLY A 277 13.26 23.58 0.22
N PHE A 278 13.31 23.79 1.54
CA PHE A 278 12.36 24.66 2.24
C PHE A 278 12.65 26.16 2.10
N LEU A 279 13.92 26.57 2.00
CA LEU A 279 14.30 27.99 2.00
C LEU A 279 14.64 28.52 0.60
N ARG A 280 15.22 27.66 -0.27
CA ARG A 280 15.72 28.07 -1.60
C ARG A 280 14.85 27.59 -2.76
N GLY A 281 13.89 26.69 -2.52
CA GLY A 281 12.88 26.30 -3.49
C GLY A 281 13.25 25.12 -4.38
N GLY A 282 14.07 24.20 -3.86
CA GLY A 282 14.43 22.94 -4.53
C GLY A 282 15.43 23.12 -5.67
N SER A 283 16.38 22.20 -5.78
CA SER A 283 17.40 22.18 -6.82
C SER A 283 16.84 21.68 -8.17
N GLY A 284 15.91 22.43 -8.76
CA GLY A 284 15.50 22.23 -10.15
C GLY A 284 16.47 22.94 -11.10
N PHE A 285 17.25 22.17 -11.88
CA PHE A 285 18.22 22.63 -12.89
C PHE A 285 17.64 23.61 -13.95
N LEU A 286 16.32 23.85 -13.97
CA LEU A 286 15.66 24.76 -14.92
C LEU A 286 15.36 26.17 -14.37
N ARG A 287 15.75 26.51 -13.13
CA ARG A 287 15.62 27.89 -12.61
C ARG A 287 16.82 28.82 -12.92
N VAL A 288 17.78 28.38 -13.74
CA VAL A 288 18.98 29.18 -14.09
C VAL A 288 18.71 30.22 -15.19
N SER A 289 17.55 30.23 -15.84
CA SER A 289 17.24 31.26 -16.84
C SER A 289 16.12 32.19 -16.36
N GLY A 290 16.51 33.33 -15.77
CA GLY A 290 15.73 34.57 -15.89
C GLY A 290 15.24 35.27 -14.61
N GLU A 291 15.09 34.61 -13.46
CA GLU A 291 14.41 35.23 -12.30
C GLU A 291 15.27 35.47 -11.06
N MET A 292 16.60 35.46 -11.18
CA MET A 292 17.48 35.81 -10.05
C MET A 292 17.62 37.33 -9.79
N LEU A 293 17.02 38.21 -10.60
CA LEU A 293 17.24 39.67 -10.54
C LEU A 293 16.12 40.51 -9.93
N LYS A 294 15.14 39.90 -9.23
CA LYS A 294 14.27 40.64 -8.30
C LYS A 294 14.22 39.89 -6.98
N GLY A 295 14.61 40.56 -5.89
CA GLY A 295 14.82 40.02 -4.54
C GLY A 295 13.58 39.43 -3.85
N GLY A 296 13.00 38.38 -4.41
CA GLY A 296 12.00 37.54 -3.78
C GLY A 296 12.24 36.10 -4.19
N SER A 297 12.87 35.31 -3.33
CA SER A 297 12.97 33.86 -3.53
C SER A 297 11.56 33.26 -3.54
N SER A 298 10.96 33.06 -4.72
CA SER A 298 9.60 32.52 -4.87
C SER A 298 9.59 31.00 -4.65
N VAL A 299 10.00 30.58 -3.45
CA VAL A 299 9.59 29.28 -2.91
C VAL A 299 8.08 29.38 -2.71
N ASN A 300 7.35 28.45 -3.31
CA ASN A 300 5.90 28.40 -3.14
C ASN A 300 5.58 28.40 -1.63
N ARG A 301 4.65 29.27 -1.20
CA ARG A 301 4.24 29.42 0.20
C ARG A 301 3.91 28.05 0.81
N ASP A 302 3.27 27.18 0.02
CA ASP A 302 2.93 25.80 0.38
C ASP A 302 4.13 24.94 0.79
N VAL A 303 5.28 25.13 0.14
CA VAL A 303 6.50 24.36 0.43
C VAL A 303 7.19 24.92 1.67
N ARG A 304 7.29 26.26 1.79
CA ARG A 304 7.84 26.92 2.99
C ARG A 304 7.11 26.53 4.28
N ILE A 305 5.79 26.33 4.16
CA ILE A 305 4.89 26.04 5.26
C ILE A 305 5.09 24.62 5.80
N GLY A 306 5.60 23.68 5.01
CA GLY A 306 5.85 22.29 5.43
C GLY A 306 4.57 21.60 5.93
N VAL A 307 4.31 21.67 7.24
CA VAL A 307 3.13 21.09 7.93
C VAL A 307 2.23 22.17 8.57
N THR A 308 2.63 23.44 8.58
CA THR A 308 1.86 24.49 9.25
C THR A 308 0.53 24.74 8.49
N GLN A 309 -0.59 24.81 9.19
CA GLN A 309 -1.82 25.35 8.58
C GLN A 309 -1.78 26.87 8.72
N VAL A 310 -2.38 27.57 7.75
CA VAL A 310 -2.90 28.93 7.94
C VAL A 310 -4.38 28.78 8.24
#